data_AF-A0A8E0VHA7-F1
#
_entry.id   AF-A0A8E0VHA7-F1
#
_cell.length_a   1.000
_cell.length_b   1.000
_cell.length_c   1.000
_cell.angle_alpha   90.00
_cell.angle_beta   90.00
_cell.angle_gamma   90.00
#
_symmetry.space_group_name_H-M   'P 1'
#
loop_
_entity.id
_entity.type
_entity.pdbx_description
1 polymer ?
#
loop_
_entity_poly.entity_id
_entity_poly.type
_entity_poly.pdbx_seq_one_letter_code
_entity_poly.pdbx_strand_id
1 'polypeptide(L)'
;MVTDPKSIEPAVTEYTSIKASYESVNKKYRRNHKDLEKGVMLLNKSLEELESVQDISKAVEAFERVVGAVSGCKRKADAVYSEESKLLQASKRRLEHIQQISLLERRTIPGQGNVDPPAGSNGCNERKSVSVEANSVQMNCAEEVTCVTRFQRHLADYLFANGYPKAALNLARDRPELNELCLTELFEEAVQIEDALYRGDTGPAHNWLQEANFKLKRTEVS
;
A
#
# COMPACT_ATOMS: atom_id res chain seq x y z
N MET A 1 -30.86 16.93 -6.32
CA MET A 1 -30.01 15.79 -6.71
C MET A 1 -29.51 15.14 -5.44
N VAL A 2 -30.35 14.29 -4.83
CA VAL A 2 -30.01 13.56 -3.60
C VAL A 2 -29.18 12.37 -4.07
N THR A 3 -27.88 12.42 -3.84
CA THR A 3 -26.99 11.27 -4.03
C THR A 3 -27.39 10.20 -3.01
N ASP A 4 -27.86 9.07 -3.52
CA ASP A 4 -28.27 7.90 -2.73
C ASP A 4 -27.12 7.49 -1.78
N PRO A 5 -27.30 7.45 -0.44
CA PRO A 5 -26.22 7.21 0.52
C PRO A 5 -25.52 5.85 0.37
N LYS A 6 -26.10 4.91 -0.40
CA LYS A 6 -25.49 3.61 -0.73
C LYS A 6 -24.45 3.66 -1.86
N SER A 7 -24.41 4.71 -2.69
CA SER A 7 -23.42 4.79 -3.78
C SER A 7 -22.05 5.29 -3.33
N ILE A 8 -21.97 5.84 -2.10
CA ILE A 8 -20.76 6.44 -1.54
C ILE A 8 -19.84 5.36 -0.94
N GLU A 9 -20.37 4.22 -0.50
CA GLU A 9 -19.66 3.19 0.26
C GLU A 9 -18.49 2.51 -0.50
N PRO A 10 -18.63 2.09 -1.78
CA PRO A 10 -17.53 1.44 -2.50
C PRO A 10 -16.42 2.43 -2.88
N ALA A 11 -16.78 3.66 -3.30
CA ALA A 11 -15.82 4.71 -3.63
C ALA A 11 -15.01 5.16 -2.40
N VAL A 12 -15.65 5.26 -1.23
CA VAL A 12 -14.97 5.56 0.04
C VAL A 12 -14.03 4.42 0.44
N THR A 13 -14.43 3.17 0.24
CA THR A 13 -13.58 2.00 0.55
C THR A 13 -12.35 1.97 -0.35
N GLU A 14 -12.51 2.22 -1.66
CA GLU A 14 -11.39 2.30 -2.61
C GLU A 14 -10.45 3.45 -2.29
N TYR A 15 -10.99 4.63 -2.02
CA TYR A 15 -10.20 5.80 -1.62
C TYR A 15 -9.41 5.53 -0.34
N THR A 16 -10.06 4.95 0.68
CA THR A 16 -9.43 4.64 1.97
C THR A 16 -8.30 3.62 1.80
N SER A 17 -8.52 2.59 0.97
CA SER A 17 -7.51 1.59 0.66
C SER A 17 -6.29 2.19 -0.05
N ILE A 18 -6.49 3.07 -1.06
CA ILE A 18 -5.38 3.77 -1.72
C ILE A 18 -4.63 4.67 -0.72
N LYS A 19 -5.36 5.47 0.04
CA LYS A 19 -4.79 6.43 0.99
C LYS A 19 -3.95 5.72 2.06
N ALA A 20 -4.47 4.64 2.65
CA ALA A 20 -3.76 3.87 3.66
C ALA A 20 -2.47 3.23 3.12
N SER A 21 -2.48 2.73 1.88
CA SER A 21 -1.26 2.24 1.23
C SER A 21 -0.24 3.33 0.97
N TYR A 22 -0.67 4.49 0.48
CA TYR A 22 0.21 5.63 0.28
C TYR A 22 0.84 6.12 1.59
N GLU A 23 0.04 6.22 2.65
CA GLU A 23 0.53 6.61 3.98
C GLU A 23 1.56 5.61 4.53
N SER A 24 1.34 4.31 4.28
CA SER A 24 2.28 3.24 4.66
C SER A 24 3.61 3.36 3.92
N VAL A 25 3.57 3.56 2.60
CA VAL A 25 4.76 3.82 1.76
C VAL A 25 5.52 5.04 2.28
N ASN A 26 4.83 6.18 2.46
CA ASN A 26 5.45 7.44 2.87
C ASN A 26 6.05 7.35 4.28
N LYS A 27 5.37 6.68 5.22
CA LYS A 27 5.87 6.44 6.57
C LYS A 27 7.14 5.59 6.55
N LYS A 28 7.17 4.51 5.77
CA LYS A 28 8.34 3.62 5.65
C LYS A 28 9.49 4.32 4.94
N TYR A 29 9.25 5.02 3.84
CA TYR A 29 10.25 5.82 3.12
C TYR A 29 10.97 6.81 4.05
N ARG A 30 10.22 7.60 4.85
CA ARG A 30 10.83 8.56 5.78
C ARG A 30 11.71 7.88 6.83
N ARG A 31 11.28 6.73 7.35
CA ARG A 31 12.07 5.95 8.31
C ARG A 31 13.35 5.42 7.65
N ASN A 32 13.20 4.82 6.48
CA ASN A 32 14.27 4.18 5.73
C ASN A 32 15.33 5.20 5.28
N HIS A 33 14.89 6.36 4.79
CA HIS A 33 15.76 7.48 4.46
C HIS A 33 16.56 7.95 5.68
N LYS A 34 15.92 8.17 6.84
CA LYS A 34 16.61 8.55 8.08
C LYS A 34 17.65 7.52 8.52
N ASP A 35 17.36 6.24 8.34
CA ASP A 35 18.30 5.17 8.69
C ASP A 35 19.48 5.09 7.72
N LEU A 36 19.25 5.33 6.43
CA LEU A 36 20.31 5.40 5.42
C LEU A 36 21.25 6.59 5.69
N GLU A 37 20.69 7.75 6.02
CA GLU A 37 21.46 8.95 6.41
C GLU A 37 22.41 8.67 7.58
N LYS A 38 21.98 7.93 8.61
CA LYS A 38 22.89 7.52 9.71
C LYS A 38 24.05 6.67 9.22
N GLY A 39 23.80 5.77 8.26
CA GLY A 39 24.83 4.94 7.64
C GLY A 39 25.83 5.77 6.84
N VAL A 40 25.36 6.76 6.09
CA VAL A 40 26.19 7.73 5.35
C VAL A 40 27.02 8.58 6.31
N MET A 41 26.43 9.06 7.41
CA MET A 41 27.19 9.78 8.45
C MET A 41 28.32 8.95 9.05
N LEU A 42 28.08 7.66 9.33
CA LEU A 42 29.12 6.76 9.83
C LEU A 42 30.24 6.56 8.81
N LEU A 43 29.88 6.41 7.52
CA LEU A 43 30.86 6.30 6.44
C LEU A 43 31.71 7.58 6.34
N ASN A 44 31.09 8.76 6.32
CA ASN A 44 31.80 10.03 6.26
C ASN A 44 32.77 10.18 7.44
N LYS A 45 32.33 9.84 8.66
CA LYS A 45 33.21 9.84 9.84
C LYS A 45 34.41 8.90 9.66
N SER A 46 34.20 7.70 9.14
CA SER A 46 35.31 6.76 8.89
C SER A 46 36.28 7.26 7.81
N LEU A 47 35.78 8.03 6.83
CA LEU A 47 36.58 8.65 5.78
C LEU A 47 37.40 9.83 6.31
N GLU A 48 36.81 10.68 7.14
CA GLU A 48 37.52 11.78 7.84
C GLU A 48 38.63 11.23 8.74
N GLU A 49 38.35 10.16 9.49
CA GLU A 49 39.37 9.47 10.29
C GLU A 49 40.52 8.99 9.41
N LEU A 50 40.23 8.36 8.26
CA LEU A 50 41.24 7.87 7.32
C LEU A 50 42.10 9.02 6.74
N GLU A 51 41.48 10.15 6.37
CA GLU A 51 42.19 11.32 5.85
C GLU A 51 43.18 11.92 6.86
N SER A 52 42.86 11.80 8.16
CA SER A 52 43.71 12.31 9.24
C SER A 52 44.89 11.41 9.62
N VAL A 53 44.98 10.19 9.07
CA VAL A 53 46.02 9.23 9.46
C VAL A 53 47.38 9.55 8.81
N GLN A 54 48.42 9.58 9.64
CA GLN A 54 49.82 9.81 9.21
C GLN A 54 50.70 8.55 9.29
N ASP A 55 50.24 7.48 9.94
CA ASP A 55 50.99 6.24 10.16
C ASP A 55 50.38 5.06 9.39
N ILE A 56 51.23 4.25 8.76
CA ILE A 56 50.80 3.14 7.90
C ILE A 56 50.00 2.09 8.67
N SER A 57 50.39 1.75 9.91
CA SER A 57 49.69 0.74 10.70
C SER A 57 48.28 1.21 11.07
N LYS A 58 48.16 2.48 11.46
CA LYS A 58 46.85 3.12 11.72
C LYS A 58 46.00 3.27 10.45
N ALA A 59 46.64 3.38 9.29
CA ALA A 59 45.93 3.53 8.02
C ALA A 59 45.21 2.23 7.65
N VAL A 60 45.85 1.07 7.90
CA VAL A 60 45.21 -0.24 7.71
C VAL A 60 43.96 -0.38 8.58
N GLU A 61 44.03 -0.02 9.87
CA GLU A 61 42.86 -0.05 10.75
C GLU A 61 41.75 0.91 10.30
N ALA A 62 42.10 2.10 9.79
CA ALA A 62 41.13 3.05 9.25
C ALA A 62 40.46 2.52 7.97
N PHE A 63 41.21 1.86 7.08
CA PHE A 63 40.63 1.17 5.92
C PHE A 63 39.66 0.07 6.32
N GLU A 64 39.98 -0.74 7.33
CA GLU A 64 39.05 -1.76 7.85
C GLU A 64 37.75 -1.13 8.36
N ARG A 65 37.83 0.02 9.06
CA ARG A 65 36.64 0.77 9.50
C ARG A 65 35.81 1.27 8.31
N VAL A 66 36.45 1.84 7.29
CA VAL A 66 35.77 2.29 6.06
C VAL A 66 35.10 1.12 5.34
N VAL A 67 35.81 0.00 5.16
CA VAL A 67 35.25 -1.22 4.53
C VAL A 67 34.07 -1.75 5.32
N GLY A 68 34.15 -1.76 6.65
CA GLY A 68 33.05 -2.12 7.54
C GLY A 68 31.84 -1.19 7.38
N ALA A 69 32.07 0.13 7.36
CA ALA A 69 31.02 1.13 7.17
C ALA A 69 30.36 1.03 5.78
N VAL A 70 31.14 0.92 4.71
CA VAL A 70 30.64 0.72 3.33
C VAL A 70 29.82 -0.57 3.23
N SER A 71 30.33 -1.68 3.78
CA SER A 71 29.64 -2.97 3.75
C SER A 71 28.34 -2.96 4.58
N GLY A 72 28.35 -2.25 5.71
CA GLY A 72 27.16 -2.00 6.51
C GLY A 72 26.13 -1.16 5.77
N CYS A 73 26.57 -0.04 5.18
CA CYS A 73 25.73 0.87 4.40
C CYS A 73 25.11 0.16 3.19
N LYS A 74 25.90 -0.62 2.43
CA LYS A 74 25.42 -1.43 1.31
C LYS A 74 24.31 -2.39 1.74
N ARG A 75 24.54 -3.19 2.80
CA ARG A 75 23.52 -4.14 3.31
C ARG A 75 22.24 -3.42 3.72
N LYS A 76 22.36 -2.25 4.37
CA LYS A 76 21.19 -1.45 4.76
C LYS A 76 20.47 -0.87 3.54
N ALA A 77 21.20 -0.39 2.54
CA ALA A 77 20.64 0.12 1.28
C ALA A 77 19.89 -0.98 0.52
N ASP A 78 20.46 -2.18 0.41
CA ASP A 78 19.81 -3.33 -0.23
C ASP A 78 18.51 -3.73 0.48
N ALA A 79 18.52 -3.74 1.82
CA ALA A 79 17.32 -4.02 2.62
C ALA A 79 16.22 -2.96 2.45
N VAL A 80 16.60 -1.68 2.50
CA VAL A 80 15.69 -0.54 2.27
C VAL A 80 15.10 -0.60 0.85
N TYR A 81 15.94 -0.82 -0.16
CA TYR A 81 15.50 -0.92 -1.55
C TYR A 81 14.51 -2.06 -1.75
N SER A 82 14.80 -3.24 -1.19
CA SER A 82 13.90 -4.39 -1.29
C SER A 82 12.54 -4.11 -0.64
N GLU A 83 12.53 -3.48 0.55
CA GLU A 83 11.29 -3.12 1.24
C GLU A 83 10.49 -2.08 0.45
N GLU A 84 11.12 -0.97 0.04
CA GLU A 84 10.45 0.10 -0.71
C GLU A 84 9.93 -0.39 -2.06
N SER A 85 10.69 -1.24 -2.76
CA SER A 85 10.27 -1.84 -4.03
C SER A 85 8.98 -2.66 -3.86
N LYS A 86 8.87 -3.48 -2.80
CA LYS A 86 7.66 -4.26 -2.53
C LYS A 86 6.44 -3.37 -2.27
N LEU A 87 6.60 -2.33 -1.44
CA LEU A 87 5.52 -1.40 -1.12
C LEU A 87 5.04 -0.63 -2.34
N LEU A 88 5.97 -0.18 -3.18
CA LEU A 88 5.66 0.51 -4.44
C LEU A 88 4.98 -0.42 -5.44
N GLN A 89 5.44 -1.67 -5.56
CA GLN A 89 4.82 -2.68 -6.42
C GLN A 89 3.38 -2.96 -6.00
N ALA A 90 3.13 -3.18 -4.70
CA ALA A 90 1.78 -3.39 -4.17
C ALA A 90 0.87 -2.17 -4.44
N SER A 91 1.38 -0.95 -4.22
CA SER A 91 0.66 0.29 -4.51
C SER A 91 0.33 0.44 -6.01
N LYS A 92 1.31 0.18 -6.89
CA LYS A 92 1.14 0.20 -8.34
C LYS A 92 0.11 -0.84 -8.78
N ARG A 93 0.19 -2.06 -8.27
CA ARG A 93 -0.76 -3.15 -8.57
C ARG A 93 -2.19 -2.77 -8.20
N ARG A 94 -2.36 -2.09 -7.05
CA ARG A 94 -3.68 -1.58 -6.63
C ARG A 94 -4.22 -0.51 -7.56
N LEU A 95 -3.39 0.43 -8.00
CA LEU A 95 -3.80 1.43 -9.00
C LEU A 95 -4.18 0.78 -10.32
N GLU A 96 -3.39 -0.17 -10.82
CA GLU A 96 -3.69 -0.92 -12.04
C GLU A 96 -5.03 -1.68 -11.92
N HIS A 97 -5.27 -2.33 -10.78
CA HIS A 97 -6.53 -3.04 -10.53
C HIS A 97 -7.74 -2.10 -10.51
N ILE A 98 -7.63 -0.94 -9.86
CA ILE A 98 -8.71 0.06 -9.84
C ILE A 98 -8.93 0.66 -11.24
N GLN A 99 -7.87 0.89 -12.01
CA GLN A 99 -7.96 1.32 -13.40
C GLN A 99 -8.68 0.27 -14.27
N GLN A 100 -8.34 -1.02 -14.12
CA GLN A 100 -9.03 -2.12 -14.80
C GLN A 100 -10.52 -2.10 -14.49
N ILE A 101 -10.89 -2.03 -13.21
CA ILE A 101 -12.29 -1.93 -12.78
C ILE A 101 -13.00 -0.72 -13.39
N SER A 102 -12.38 0.46 -13.37
CA SER A 102 -12.97 1.68 -13.95
C SER A 102 -13.23 1.55 -15.46
N LEU A 103 -12.34 0.87 -16.19
CA LEU A 103 -12.54 0.57 -17.61
C LEU A 103 -13.70 -0.41 -17.84
N LEU A 104 -13.86 -1.42 -16.97
CA LEU A 104 -14.97 -2.37 -17.04
C LEU A 104 -16.32 -1.71 -16.72
N GLU A 105 -16.37 -0.87 -15.69
CA GLU A 105 -17.56 -0.09 -15.34
C GLU A 105 -17.99 0.82 -16.49
N ARG A 106 -17.04 1.49 -17.16
CA ARG A 106 -17.32 2.33 -18.35
C ARG A 106 -17.91 1.54 -19.51
N ARG A 107 -17.50 0.27 -19.71
CA ARG A 107 -18.02 -0.61 -20.77
C ARG A 107 -19.44 -1.09 -20.47
N THR A 108 -19.78 -1.26 -19.18
CA THR A 108 -21.03 -1.88 -18.74
C THR A 108 -22.19 -0.88 -18.65
N ILE A 109 -21.92 0.43 -18.66
CA ILE A 109 -22.95 1.49 -18.64
C ILE A 109 -23.13 2.08 -20.06
N PRO A 110 -24.18 1.71 -20.81
CA PRO A 110 -24.55 2.45 -22.00
C PRO A 110 -25.27 3.76 -21.58
N GLY A 111 -24.63 4.92 -21.73
CA GLY A 111 -25.35 6.20 -21.70
C GLY A 111 -24.83 7.37 -20.86
N GLN A 112 -23.62 7.35 -20.29
CA GLN A 112 -23.01 8.58 -19.76
C GLN A 112 -22.08 9.22 -20.79
N GLY A 113 -22.56 10.35 -21.32
CA GLY A 113 -22.16 10.95 -22.59
C GLY A 113 -20.71 11.42 -22.69
N ASN A 114 -20.19 11.25 -23.91
CA ASN A 114 -19.33 12.28 -24.49
C ASN A 114 -20.11 13.59 -24.51
N VAL A 115 -19.62 14.60 -23.82
CA VAL A 115 -20.09 15.98 -23.96
C VAL A 115 -19.32 16.58 -25.13
N ASP A 116 -19.80 16.36 -26.35
CA ASP A 116 -19.39 17.16 -27.49
C ASP A 116 -20.21 18.47 -27.50
N PRO A 117 -19.63 19.63 -27.85
CA PRO A 117 -20.29 20.93 -27.76
C PRO A 117 -21.39 21.09 -28.83
N PRO A 118 -22.40 21.96 -28.60
CA PRO A 118 -23.63 21.95 -29.37
C PRO A 118 -23.47 22.70 -30.69
N ALA A 119 -23.85 22.06 -31.79
CA ALA A 119 -24.18 22.75 -33.02
C ALA A 119 -25.43 22.12 -33.66
N GLY A 120 -26.51 22.90 -33.72
CA GLY A 120 -27.50 22.82 -34.80
C GLY A 120 -28.70 21.87 -34.64
N SER A 121 -29.76 22.41 -34.03
CA SER A 121 -31.19 22.32 -34.41
C SER A 121 -31.75 21.15 -35.26
N ASN A 122 -32.83 20.53 -34.72
CA ASN A 122 -34.18 20.30 -35.29
C ASN A 122 -34.70 18.85 -35.24
N GLY A 123 -35.94 18.69 -34.75
CA GLY A 123 -36.86 17.63 -35.18
C GLY A 123 -37.49 16.77 -34.07
N CYS A 124 -38.81 16.67 -34.06
CA CYS A 124 -39.67 16.07 -33.04
C CYS A 124 -40.19 14.67 -33.45
N ASN A 125 -40.50 13.85 -32.43
CA ASN A 125 -41.40 12.66 -32.40
C ASN A 125 -41.06 11.37 -33.19
N GLU A 126 -40.86 10.27 -32.48
CA GLU A 126 -41.87 9.19 -32.33
C GLU A 126 -41.39 8.10 -31.35
N ARG A 127 -42.29 7.68 -30.46
CA ARG A 127 -42.07 6.56 -29.54
C ARG A 127 -42.11 5.25 -30.34
N LYS A 128 -40.96 4.59 -30.45
CA LYS A 128 -40.90 3.17 -30.83
C LYS A 128 -40.46 2.39 -29.60
N SER A 129 -41.34 1.50 -29.15
CA SER A 129 -41.07 0.51 -28.10
C SER A 129 -39.88 -0.35 -28.53
N VAL A 130 -38.70 -0.05 -28.01
CA VAL A 130 -37.53 -0.91 -28.17
C VAL A 130 -37.69 -2.06 -27.19
N SER A 131 -37.76 -3.26 -27.77
CA SER A 131 -37.71 -4.53 -27.05
C SER A 131 -36.52 -4.48 -26.07
N VAL A 132 -36.78 -4.74 -24.79
CA VAL A 132 -35.72 -4.96 -23.79
C VAL A 132 -35.11 -6.33 -24.10
N GLU A 133 -34.28 -6.38 -25.14
CA GLU A 133 -33.29 -7.43 -25.26
C GLU A 133 -32.29 -7.17 -24.15
N ALA A 134 -32.35 -8.01 -23.11
CA ALA A 134 -31.32 -8.10 -22.11
C ALA A 134 -30.01 -8.44 -22.81
N ASN A 135 -29.28 -7.41 -23.26
CA ASN A 135 -27.87 -7.52 -23.61
C ASN A 135 -27.15 -7.86 -22.30
N SER A 136 -27.11 -9.16 -21.97
CA SER A 136 -26.13 -9.67 -21.03
C SER A 136 -24.76 -9.34 -21.62
N VAL A 137 -24.11 -8.30 -21.12
CA VAL A 137 -22.72 -8.01 -21.45
C VAL A 137 -21.95 -9.29 -21.12
N GLN A 138 -21.53 -10.02 -22.15
CA GLN A 138 -20.89 -11.32 -21.98
C GLN A 138 -19.47 -11.05 -21.47
N MET A 139 -19.32 -11.14 -20.16
CA MET A 139 -18.07 -10.86 -19.47
C MET A 139 -17.06 -11.95 -19.82
N ASN A 140 -15.84 -11.57 -20.17
CA ASN A 140 -14.79 -12.55 -20.43
C ASN A 140 -14.19 -13.08 -19.11
N CYS A 141 -13.49 -14.22 -19.18
CA CYS A 141 -12.90 -14.87 -18.00
C CYS A 141 -11.97 -13.94 -17.20
N ALA A 142 -11.21 -13.05 -17.87
CA ALA A 142 -10.32 -12.12 -17.18
C ALA A 142 -11.10 -11.01 -16.44
N GLU A 143 -12.22 -10.55 -17.01
CA GLU A 143 -13.13 -9.59 -16.38
C GLU A 143 -13.82 -10.20 -15.15
N GLU A 144 -14.25 -11.47 -15.24
CA GLU A 144 -14.79 -12.21 -14.10
C GLU A 144 -13.77 -12.34 -12.96
N VAL A 145 -12.53 -12.72 -13.27
CA VAL A 145 -11.44 -12.79 -12.29
C VAL A 145 -11.20 -11.44 -11.64
N THR A 146 -11.22 -10.35 -12.40
CA THR A 146 -11.01 -8.98 -11.88
C THR A 146 -12.14 -8.59 -10.92
N CYS A 147 -13.40 -8.86 -11.29
CA CYS A 147 -14.56 -8.59 -10.44
C CYS A 147 -14.55 -9.40 -9.14
N VAL A 148 -14.24 -10.70 -9.21
CA VAL A 148 -14.10 -11.58 -8.04
C VAL A 148 -12.97 -11.09 -7.14
N THR A 149 -11.82 -10.70 -7.72
CA THR A 149 -10.68 -10.16 -6.95
C THR A 149 -11.06 -8.87 -6.23
N ARG A 150 -11.79 -7.95 -6.89
CA ARG A 150 -12.32 -6.74 -6.25
C ARG A 150 -13.23 -7.07 -5.07
N PHE A 151 -14.15 -8.01 -5.25
CA PHE A 151 -15.04 -8.46 -4.19
C PHE A 151 -14.28 -9.04 -3.00
N GLN A 152 -13.32 -9.94 -3.26
CA GLN A 152 -12.50 -10.56 -2.21
C GLN A 152 -11.68 -9.51 -1.45
N ARG A 153 -11.14 -8.50 -2.15
CA ARG A 153 -10.44 -7.38 -1.51
C ARG A 153 -11.38 -6.61 -0.58
N HIS A 154 -12.57 -6.25 -1.04
CA HIS A 154 -13.56 -5.57 -0.19
C HIS A 154 -13.98 -6.41 1.02
N LEU A 155 -14.11 -7.73 0.84
CA LEU A 155 -14.40 -8.64 1.94
C LEU A 155 -13.25 -8.66 2.96
N ALA A 156 -11.98 -8.69 2.50
CA ALA A 156 -10.82 -8.59 3.38
C ALA A 156 -10.79 -7.25 4.14
N ASP A 157 -11.00 -6.13 3.44
CA ASP A 157 -11.08 -4.79 4.04
C ASP A 157 -12.19 -4.71 5.10
N TYR A 158 -13.36 -5.29 4.81
CA TYR A 158 -14.47 -5.39 5.77
C TYR A 158 -14.08 -6.24 6.99
N LEU A 159 -13.47 -7.41 6.80
CA LEU A 159 -13.02 -8.27 7.91
C LEU A 159 -12.00 -7.55 8.80
N PHE A 160 -11.07 -6.78 8.22
CA PHE A 160 -10.15 -5.95 8.97
C PHE A 160 -10.87 -4.89 9.81
N ALA A 161 -11.83 -4.17 9.23
CA ALA A 161 -12.60 -3.14 9.92
C ALA A 161 -13.47 -3.68 11.07
N ASN A 162 -13.91 -4.94 10.96
CA ASN A 162 -14.76 -5.59 11.98
C ASN A 162 -13.96 -6.37 13.02
N GLY A 163 -12.63 -6.27 13.04
CA GLY A 163 -11.81 -6.94 14.05
C GLY A 163 -11.60 -8.43 13.82
N TYR A 164 -11.68 -8.89 12.56
CA TYR A 164 -11.38 -10.25 12.15
C TYR A 164 -10.08 -10.34 11.31
N PRO A 165 -8.92 -9.85 11.83
CA PRO A 165 -7.70 -9.76 11.04
C PRO A 165 -7.15 -11.13 10.64
N LYS A 166 -7.29 -12.17 11.47
CA LYS A 166 -6.86 -13.54 11.15
C LYS A 166 -7.59 -14.10 9.93
N ALA A 167 -8.91 -13.92 9.85
CA ALA A 167 -9.71 -14.36 8.72
C ALA A 167 -9.38 -13.56 7.45
N ALA A 168 -9.22 -12.23 7.58
CA ALA A 168 -8.81 -11.36 6.49
C ALA A 168 -7.43 -11.74 5.91
N LEU A 169 -6.45 -12.02 6.77
CA LEU A 169 -5.11 -12.46 6.37
C LEU A 169 -5.14 -13.82 5.69
N ASN A 170 -5.92 -14.77 6.18
CA ASN A 170 -6.09 -16.07 5.53
C ASN A 170 -6.67 -15.90 4.12
N LEU A 171 -7.78 -15.15 4.01
CA LEU A 171 -8.40 -14.83 2.72
C LEU A 171 -7.39 -14.18 1.76
N ALA A 172 -6.60 -13.22 2.23
CA ALA A 172 -5.61 -12.52 1.42
C ALA A 172 -4.45 -13.42 0.98
N ARG A 173 -4.04 -14.39 1.81
CA ARG A 173 -2.93 -15.33 1.52
C ARG A 173 -3.32 -16.44 0.56
N ASP A 174 -4.61 -16.77 0.47
CA ASP A 174 -5.10 -17.83 -0.42
C ASP A 174 -4.82 -17.52 -1.91
N ARG A 175 -4.66 -16.25 -2.28
CA ARG A 175 -4.33 -15.81 -3.65
C ARG A 175 -3.22 -14.74 -3.65
N PRO A 176 -2.11 -14.93 -4.40
CA PRO A 176 -1.02 -13.96 -4.45
C PRO A 176 -1.48 -12.56 -4.90
N GLU A 177 -2.38 -12.50 -5.88
CA GLU A 177 -2.89 -11.23 -6.41
C GLU A 177 -3.69 -10.46 -5.37
N LEU A 178 -4.36 -11.17 -4.45
CA LEU A 178 -5.17 -10.56 -3.41
C LEU A 178 -4.31 -10.03 -2.26
N ASN A 179 -3.22 -10.72 -1.92
CA ASN A 179 -2.28 -10.29 -0.89
C ASN A 179 -1.69 -8.91 -1.19
N GLU A 180 -1.26 -8.67 -2.45
CA GLU A 180 -0.74 -7.37 -2.90
C GLU A 180 -1.80 -6.25 -2.87
N LEU A 181 -3.07 -6.63 -2.99
CA LEU A 181 -4.20 -5.71 -3.03
C LEU A 181 -4.75 -5.36 -1.64
N CYS A 182 -4.45 -6.15 -0.61
CA CYS A 182 -4.93 -5.94 0.75
C CYS A 182 -3.89 -5.22 1.63
N LEU A 183 -4.33 -4.64 2.75
CA LEU A 183 -3.45 -3.97 3.73
C LEU A 183 -2.86 -4.97 4.74
N THR A 184 -2.38 -6.13 4.29
CA THR A 184 -1.99 -7.25 5.16
C THR A 184 -0.91 -6.86 6.17
N GLU A 185 0.13 -6.14 5.74
CA GLU A 185 1.23 -5.69 6.61
C GLU A 185 0.77 -4.87 7.83
N LEU A 186 -0.35 -4.16 7.75
CA LEU A 186 -0.86 -3.34 8.86
C LEU A 186 -1.42 -4.20 9.99
N PHE A 187 -1.94 -5.39 9.66
CA PHE A 187 -2.64 -6.26 10.59
C PHE A 187 -1.82 -7.49 10.98
N GLU A 188 -0.78 -7.86 10.22
CA GLU A 188 0.13 -8.95 10.58
C GLU A 188 0.84 -8.70 11.92
N GLU A 189 1.35 -7.49 12.15
CA GLU A 189 1.96 -7.11 13.42
C GLU A 189 0.96 -7.19 14.58
N ALA A 190 -0.27 -6.70 14.37
CA ALA A 190 -1.34 -6.76 15.37
C ALA A 190 -1.71 -8.20 15.74
N VAL A 191 -1.84 -9.09 14.75
CA VAL A 191 -2.12 -10.52 14.97
C VAL A 191 -0.95 -11.21 15.67
N GLN A 192 0.29 -10.89 15.31
CA GLN A 192 1.47 -11.43 15.98
C GLN A 192 1.50 -11.04 17.47
N ILE A 193 1.18 -9.78 17.79
CA ILE A 193 1.08 -9.30 19.17
C ILE A 193 -0.07 -10.01 19.90
N GLU A 194 -1.25 -10.11 19.28
CA GLU A 194 -2.41 -10.81 19.83
C GLU A 194 -2.06 -12.27 20.20
N ASP A 195 -1.45 -13.01 19.27
CA ASP A 195 -1.08 -14.41 19.49
C ASP A 195 0.00 -14.58 20.56
N ALA A 196 0.93 -13.64 20.67
CA ALA A 196 1.93 -13.64 21.74
C ALA A 196 1.29 -13.43 23.11
N LEU A 197 0.36 -12.47 23.21
CA LEU A 197 -0.38 -12.19 24.43
C LEU A 197 -1.22 -13.40 24.88
N TYR A 198 -1.87 -14.12 23.96
CA TYR A 198 -2.57 -15.37 24.28
C TYR A 198 -1.66 -16.45 24.87
N ARG A 199 -0.38 -16.46 24.51
CA ARG A 199 0.62 -17.38 25.08
C ARG A 199 1.26 -16.86 26.38
N GLY A 200 0.87 -15.68 26.85
CA GLY A 200 1.48 -15.03 28.01
C GLY A 200 2.82 -14.33 27.72
N ASP A 201 3.22 -14.22 26.45
CA ASP A 201 4.41 -13.49 26.03
C ASP A 201 4.07 -12.02 25.76
N THR A 202 4.48 -11.14 26.68
CA THR A 202 4.26 -9.69 26.56
C THR A 202 5.37 -8.97 25.80
N GLY A 203 6.44 -9.66 25.40
CA GLY A 203 7.61 -9.06 24.74
C GLY A 203 7.26 -8.26 23.47
N PRO A 204 6.53 -8.85 22.50
CA PRO A 204 6.11 -8.14 21.28
C PRO A 204 5.28 -6.89 21.56
N ALA A 205 4.31 -6.98 22.48
CA ALA A 205 3.48 -5.83 22.87
C ALA A 205 4.31 -4.72 23.51
N HIS A 206 5.26 -5.07 24.39
CA HIS A 206 6.15 -4.11 25.03
C HIS A 206 7.03 -3.39 24.00
N ASN A 207 7.65 -4.13 23.06
CA ASN A 207 8.49 -3.56 22.00
C ASN A 207 7.68 -2.57 21.13
N TRP A 208 6.48 -2.97 20.72
CA TRP A 208 5.58 -2.12 19.95
C TRP A 208 5.24 -0.82 20.69
N LEU A 209 4.91 -0.91 21.98
CA LEU A 209 4.62 0.25 22.83
C LEU A 209 5.83 1.19 22.96
N GLN A 210 7.06 0.67 23.08
CA GLN A 210 8.25 1.51 23.14
C GLN A 210 8.49 2.26 21.82
N GLU A 211 8.31 1.60 20.68
CA GLU A 211 8.41 2.23 19.37
C GLU A 211 7.30 3.26 19.09
N ALA A 212 6.11 3.04 19.65
CA ALA A 212 4.96 3.93 19.53
C ALA A 212 5.01 5.12 20.52
N ASN A 213 5.51 4.92 21.75
CA ASN A 213 5.61 5.96 22.78
C ASN A 213 6.48 7.15 22.36
N PHE A 214 7.52 6.93 21.55
CA PHE A 214 8.32 8.03 20.97
C PHE A 214 7.46 8.96 20.08
N LYS A 215 6.38 8.44 19.49
CA LYS A 215 5.49 9.18 18.59
C LYS A 215 4.34 9.87 19.35
N LEU A 216 3.81 9.24 20.41
CA LEU A 216 2.74 9.79 21.23
C LEU A 216 3.20 10.97 22.11
N LYS A 217 4.44 10.94 22.61
CA LYS A 217 5.01 12.06 23.39
C LYS A 217 5.27 13.34 22.56
N ARG A 218 5.26 13.28 21.23
CA ARG A 218 5.38 14.47 20.36
C ARG A 218 4.03 15.16 20.08
N THR A 219 2.92 14.49 20.31
CA THR A 219 1.56 15.04 20.12
C THR A 219 1.00 15.74 21.36
N GLU A 220 1.63 15.59 22.53
CA GLU A 220 1.24 16.29 23.77
C GLU A 220 1.87 17.69 23.91
N VAL A 221 2.63 18.15 22.90
CA VAL A 221 3.17 19.51 22.83
C VAL A 221 2.67 20.19 21.55
N SER A 222 1.39 20.57 21.54
CA SER A 222 0.80 21.56 20.63
C SER A 222 -0.40 22.20 21.32
#